data_AF-U5T2K3-F1
#
_entry.id   AF-U5T2K3-F1
#
_cell.length_a   1.000
_cell.length_b   1.000
_cell.length_c   1.000
_cell.angle_alpha   90.00
_cell.angle_beta   90.00
_cell.angle_gamma   90.00
#
_symmetry.space_group_name_H-M   'P 1'
#
loop_
_entity.id
_entity.type
_entity.pdbx_description
1 polymer ?
#
loop_
_entity_poly.entity_id
_entity_poly.type
_entity_poly.pdbx_seq_one_letter_code
_entity_poly.pdbx_strand_id
1 'polypeptide(L)'
;MVQQQFFLIADELNWGVEAQIDRLETFVRVYGAAGRMDAELAGIGLSLQQPLHRESLRDAILRFIDRLGAQGAFSHFLYKELRLAREAAAVRAAEPPAPSVPARGGLGGLIRRWVPGRVRAASRHQVS
;
A
#
# COMPACT_ATOMS: atom_id res chain seq x y z
N MET A 1 -13.83 -14.52 17.16
CA MET A 1 -12.37 -14.41 17.39
C MET A 1 -11.68 -13.66 16.25
N VAL A 2 -11.74 -14.13 15.00
CA VAL A 2 -10.96 -13.53 13.89
C VAL A 2 -11.34 -12.09 13.55
N GLN A 3 -12.61 -11.70 13.71
CA GLN A 3 -13.04 -10.30 13.51
C GLN A 3 -12.39 -9.33 14.52
N GLN A 4 -12.26 -9.74 15.79
CA GLN A 4 -11.54 -8.93 16.78
C GLN A 4 -10.07 -8.79 16.40
N GLN A 5 -9.43 -9.88 15.95
CA GLN A 5 -8.05 -9.84 15.47
C GLN A 5 -7.89 -8.84 14.30
N PHE A 6 -8.84 -8.84 13.36
CA PHE A 6 -8.85 -7.89 12.25
C PHE A 6 -8.86 -6.44 12.74
N PHE A 7 -9.78 -6.09 13.65
CA PHE A 7 -9.88 -4.72 14.16
C PHE A 7 -8.67 -4.28 14.98
N LEU A 8 -8.08 -5.18 15.79
CA LEU A 8 -6.85 -4.89 16.52
C LEU A 8 -5.67 -4.60 15.58
N ILE A 9 -5.54 -5.37 14.50
CA ILE A 9 -4.48 -5.15 13.50
C ILE A 9 -4.77 -3.90 12.68
N ALA A 10 -6.03 -3.64 12.34
CA ALA A 10 -6.43 -2.42 11.65
C ALA A 10 -6.09 -1.18 12.48
N ASP A 11 -6.33 -1.21 13.79
CA ASP A 11 -5.97 -0.13 14.72
C ASP A 11 -4.44 0.06 14.82
N GLU A 12 -3.70 -1.02 15.08
CA GLU A 12 -2.22 -1.03 15.14
C GLU A 12 -1.59 -0.45 13.86
N LEU A 13 -2.17 -0.75 12.69
CA LEU A 13 -1.68 -0.28 11.40
C LEU A 13 -2.33 1.03 10.93
N ASN A 14 -3.18 1.63 11.77
CA ASN A 14 -3.94 2.85 11.49
C ASN A 14 -4.72 2.78 10.16
N TRP A 15 -5.35 1.64 9.89
CA TRP A 15 -6.19 1.43 8.72
C TRP A 15 -7.55 2.09 8.92
N GLY A 16 -7.82 3.14 8.14
CA GLY A 16 -9.16 3.66 7.96
C GLY A 16 -10.10 2.66 7.26
N VAL A 17 -11.40 2.94 7.24
CA VAL A 17 -12.43 2.04 6.69
C VAL A 17 -12.15 1.64 5.22
N GLU A 18 -11.67 2.56 4.40
CA GLU A 18 -11.31 2.24 3.00
C GLU A 18 -10.17 1.23 2.93
N ALA A 19 -9.09 1.47 3.69
CA ALA A 19 -7.98 0.53 3.76
C ALA A 19 -8.43 -0.83 4.33
N GLN A 20 -9.33 -0.84 5.31
CA GLN A 20 -9.92 -2.08 5.82
C GLN A 20 -10.65 -2.86 4.72
N ILE A 21 -11.50 -2.20 3.93
CA ILE A 21 -12.23 -2.82 2.81
C ILE A 21 -11.25 -3.34 1.76
N ASP A 22 -10.24 -2.56 1.38
CA ASP A 22 -9.23 -2.97 0.40
C ASP A 22 -8.50 -4.25 0.83
N ARG A 23 -8.15 -4.37 2.11
CA ARG A 23 -7.46 -5.57 2.65
C ARG A 23 -8.39 -6.77 2.67
N LEU A 24 -9.66 -6.58 3.00
CA LEU A 24 -10.66 -7.64 2.96
C LEU A 24 -10.93 -8.11 1.53
N GLU A 25 -11.07 -7.19 0.59
CA GLU A 25 -11.23 -7.50 -0.84
C GLU A 25 -9.99 -8.26 -1.36
N THR A 26 -8.80 -7.77 -1.02
CA THR A 26 -7.53 -8.41 -1.40
C THR A 26 -7.48 -9.85 -0.90
N PHE A 27 -7.83 -10.07 0.37
CA PHE A 27 -7.89 -11.42 0.94
C PHE A 27 -8.87 -12.31 0.16
N VAL A 28 -10.11 -11.86 -0.03
CA VAL A 28 -11.15 -12.64 -0.72
C VAL A 28 -10.75 -12.97 -2.16
N ARG A 29 -10.07 -12.04 -2.84
CA ARG A 29 -9.55 -12.24 -4.19
C ARG A 29 -8.44 -13.28 -4.21
N VAL A 30 -7.46 -13.20 -3.31
CA VAL A 30 -6.36 -14.18 -3.19
C VAL A 30 -6.90 -15.56 -2.78
N TYR A 31 -7.95 -15.60 -1.97
CA TYR A 31 -8.63 -16.84 -1.59
C TYR A 31 -9.45 -17.45 -2.74
N GLY A 32 -9.70 -16.71 -3.82
CA GLY A 32 -10.45 -17.19 -4.99
C GLY A 32 -11.97 -17.13 -4.84
N ALA A 33 -12.49 -16.30 -3.94
CA ALA A 33 -13.93 -16.20 -3.65
C ALA A 33 -14.57 -14.86 -4.06
N ALA A 34 -13.87 -14.03 -4.84
CA ALA A 34 -14.34 -12.69 -5.25
C ALA A 34 -15.73 -12.72 -5.93
N GLY A 35 -15.93 -13.56 -6.94
CA GLY A 35 -17.22 -13.62 -7.64
C GLY A 35 -18.39 -14.07 -6.74
N ARG A 36 -18.12 -14.91 -5.73
CA ARG A 36 -19.14 -15.32 -4.74
C ARG A 36 -19.44 -14.19 -3.76
N MET A 37 -18.41 -13.44 -3.34
CA MET A 37 -18.59 -12.25 -2.51
C MET A 37 -19.42 -11.20 -3.23
N ASP A 38 -19.12 -10.91 -4.50
CA ASP A 38 -19.85 -9.91 -5.29
C ASP A 38 -21.33 -10.29 -5.42
N ALA A 39 -21.63 -11.57 -5.69
CA ALA A 39 -23.00 -12.07 -5.74
C ALA A 39 -23.72 -11.95 -4.38
N GLU A 40 -23.02 -12.22 -3.28
CA GLU A 40 -23.58 -12.13 -1.93
C GLU A 40 -23.87 -10.68 -1.51
N LEU A 41 -22.93 -9.76 -1.80
CA LEU A 41 -23.09 -8.33 -1.55
C LEU A 41 -24.24 -7.77 -2.37
N ALA A 42 -24.32 -8.12 -3.65
CA ALA A 42 -25.43 -7.72 -4.53
C ALA A 42 -26.79 -8.22 -3.99
N GLY A 43 -26.84 -9.44 -3.45
CA GLY A 43 -28.04 -10.00 -2.83
C GLY A 43 -28.57 -9.23 -1.62
N ILE A 44 -27.73 -8.43 -0.96
CA ILE A 44 -28.10 -7.55 0.15
C ILE A 44 -28.08 -6.06 -0.23
N GLY A 45 -28.00 -5.74 -1.53
CA GLY A 45 -28.02 -4.38 -2.04
C GLY A 45 -26.73 -3.59 -1.84
N LEU A 46 -25.62 -4.25 -1.52
CA LEU A 46 -24.31 -3.62 -1.38
C LEU A 46 -23.44 -3.86 -2.62
N SER A 47 -22.51 -2.94 -2.87
CA SER A 47 -21.51 -3.07 -3.92
C SER A 47 -20.22 -2.37 -3.53
N LEU A 48 -19.07 -2.93 -3.92
CA LEU A 48 -17.75 -2.36 -3.68
C LEU A 48 -17.59 -0.94 -4.27
N GLN A 49 -18.30 -0.66 -5.38
CA GLN A 49 -18.23 0.63 -6.09
C GLN A 49 -19.08 1.72 -5.44
N GLN A 50 -19.94 1.40 -4.47
CA GLN A 50 -20.78 2.40 -3.82
C GLN A 50 -19.97 3.21 -2.81
N PRO A 51 -20.07 4.56 -2.83
CA PRO A 51 -19.35 5.42 -1.89
C PRO A 51 -20.00 5.48 -0.51
N LEU A 52 -21.27 5.09 -0.39
CA LEU A 52 -22.03 5.10 0.86
C LEU A 52 -21.94 3.74 1.56
N HIS A 53 -22.25 3.72 2.86
CA HIS A 53 -22.34 2.50 3.68
C HIS A 53 -21.04 1.67 3.76
N ARG A 54 -19.89 2.34 3.74
CA ARG A 54 -18.57 1.70 3.77
C ARG A 54 -18.37 0.80 5.00
N GLU A 55 -18.83 1.24 6.17
CA GLU A 55 -18.79 0.40 7.38
C GLU A 55 -19.67 -0.86 7.24
N SER A 56 -20.89 -0.71 6.72
CA SER A 56 -21.79 -1.84 6.45
C SER A 56 -21.18 -2.81 5.43
N LEU A 57 -20.47 -2.29 4.42
CA LEU A 57 -19.77 -3.09 3.43
C LEU A 57 -18.62 -3.88 4.05
N ARG A 58 -17.77 -3.23 4.85
CA ARG A 58 -16.71 -3.90 5.61
C ARG A 58 -17.29 -5.03 6.46
N ASP A 59 -18.35 -4.75 7.21
CA ASP A 59 -18.97 -5.72 8.11
C ASP A 59 -19.61 -6.87 7.33
N ALA A 60 -20.22 -6.59 6.18
CA ALA A 60 -20.75 -7.61 5.28
C ALA A 60 -19.64 -8.53 4.74
N ILE A 61 -18.49 -7.98 4.33
CA ILE A 61 -17.36 -8.78 3.86
C ILE A 61 -16.77 -9.63 5.00
N LEU A 62 -16.68 -9.09 6.22
CA LEU A 62 -16.25 -9.85 7.40
C LEU A 62 -17.19 -11.02 7.72
N ARG A 63 -18.51 -10.83 7.58
CA ARG A 63 -19.50 -11.90 7.74
C ARG A 63 -19.40 -12.92 6.60
N PHE A 64 -19.15 -12.48 5.38
CA PHE A 64 -18.90 -13.37 4.24
C PHE A 64 -17.71 -14.30 4.50
N ILE A 65 -16.58 -13.74 4.93
CA ILE A 65 -15.36 -14.51 5.26
C ILE A 65 -15.63 -15.53 6.37
N ASP A 66 -16.43 -15.16 7.38
CA ASP A 66 -16.81 -16.08 8.46
C ASP A 66 -17.67 -17.24 7.94
N ARG A 67 -18.67 -16.95 7.09
CA ARG A 67 -19.50 -17.96 6.43
C ARG A 67 -18.74 -18.86 5.46
N LEU A 68 -17.66 -18.33 4.87
CA LEU A 68 -16.78 -19.07 3.97
C LEU A 68 -15.96 -20.14 4.72
N GLY A 69 -15.85 -20.05 6.05
CA GLY A 69 -15.02 -20.95 6.85
C GLY A 69 -13.52 -20.71 6.67
N ALA A 70 -13.14 -19.50 6.25
CA ALA A 70 -11.76 -19.17 5.87
C ALA A 70 -10.95 -18.52 7.01
N GLN A 71 -11.36 -18.69 8.28
CA GLN A 71 -10.79 -17.96 9.41
C GLN A 71 -9.28 -18.20 9.58
N GLY A 72 -8.81 -19.44 9.42
CA GLY A 72 -7.39 -19.76 9.55
C GLY A 72 -6.52 -19.11 8.46
N ALA A 73 -6.97 -19.17 7.21
CA ALA A 73 -6.31 -18.51 6.09
C ALA A 73 -6.31 -16.98 6.26
N PHE A 74 -7.41 -16.43 6.77
CA PHE A 74 -7.54 -15.01 7.03
C PHE A 74 -6.62 -14.54 8.16
N SER A 75 -6.55 -15.26 9.28
CA SER A 75 -5.59 -14.96 10.35
C SER A 75 -4.15 -14.96 9.85
N HIS A 76 -3.76 -15.94 9.03
CA HIS A 76 -2.42 -15.98 8.43
C HIS A 76 -2.15 -14.79 7.51
N PHE A 77 -3.14 -14.41 6.70
CA PHE A 77 -3.07 -13.20 5.87
C PHE A 77 -2.84 -11.93 6.72
N LEU A 78 -3.58 -11.75 7.81
CA LEU A 78 -3.44 -10.59 8.68
C LEU A 78 -2.07 -10.51 9.36
N TYR A 79 -1.53 -11.65 9.82
CA TYR A 79 -0.17 -11.69 10.36
C TYR A 79 0.88 -11.31 9.33
N LYS A 80 0.69 -11.72 8.07
CA LYS A 80 1.57 -11.32 6.98
C LYS A 80 1.56 -9.81 6.77
N GLU A 81 0.37 -9.19 6.75
CA GLU A 81 0.24 -7.73 6.62
C GLU A 81 0.94 -6.98 7.77
N LEU A 82 0.73 -7.43 9.01
CA LEU A 82 1.40 -6.87 10.19
C LEU A 82 2.93 -6.99 10.09
N ARG A 83 3.44 -8.15 9.67
CA ARG A 83 4.87 -8.37 9.48
C ARG A 83 5.44 -7.42 8.42
N LEU A 84 4.78 -7.30 7.27
CA LEU A 84 5.23 -6.44 6.17
C LEU A 84 5.25 -4.96 6.59
N ALA A 85 4.25 -4.51 7.36
CA ALA A 85 4.22 -3.15 7.87
C ALA A 85 5.38 -2.87 8.83
N ARG A 86 5.71 -3.82 9.73
CA ARG A 86 6.84 -3.70 10.65
C ARG A 86 8.18 -3.68 9.94
N GLU A 87 8.36 -4.51 8.92
CA GLU A 87 9.55 -4.52 8.08
C GLU A 87 9.72 -3.18 7.34
N ALA A 88 8.64 -2.65 6.77
CA ALA A 88 8.67 -1.34 6.12
C ALA A 88 9.02 -0.19 7.08
N ALA A 89 8.51 -0.24 8.32
CA ALA A 89 8.85 0.73 9.36
C ALA A 89 10.33 0.64 9.78
N ALA A 90 10.87 -0.58 9.92
CA ALA A 90 12.26 -0.80 10.26
C ALA A 90 13.22 -0.25 9.18
N VAL A 91 12.88 -0.42 7.89
CA VAL A 91 13.66 0.15 6.78
C VAL A 91 13.64 1.68 6.83
N ARG A 92 12.48 2.31 7.08
CA ARG A 92 12.39 3.77 7.21
C ARG A 92 13.21 4.32 8.38
N ALA A 93 13.28 3.58 9.49
CA ALA A 93 14.09 3.96 10.65
C ALA A 93 15.61 3.81 10.40
N ALA A 94 16.00 2.95 9.46
CA ALA A 94 17.38 2.72 9.08
C ALA A 94 17.90 3.67 7.99
N GLU A 95 17.02 4.45 7.33
CA GLU A 95 17.47 5.51 6.42
C GLU A 95 18.13 6.63 7.23
N PRO A 96 19.44 6.92 7.01
CA PRO A 96 20.08 8.02 7.67
C PRO A 96 19.37 9.33 7.28
N PRO A 97 19.16 10.27 8.24
CA PRO A 97 18.53 11.53 7.92
C PRO A 97 19.33 12.20 6.80
N ALA A 98 18.62 12.57 5.72
CA ALA A 98 19.22 13.33 4.64
C ALA A 98 20.01 14.52 5.24
N PRO A 99 21.25 14.77 4.80
CA PRO A 99 22.07 15.83 5.37
C PRO A 99 21.26 17.13 5.31
N SER A 100 20.93 17.64 6.48
CA SER A 100 20.25 18.93 6.63
C SER A 100 21.22 19.98 6.12
N VAL A 101 21.06 20.40 4.87
CA VAL A 101 21.79 21.54 4.33
C VAL A 101 21.37 22.74 5.19
N PRO A 102 22.28 23.36 5.95
CA PRO A 102 21.90 24.47 6.81
C PRO A 102 21.32 25.58 5.94
N ALA A 103 20.11 26.01 6.27
CA ALA A 103 19.49 27.21 5.73
C ALA A 103 20.32 28.41 6.21
N ARG A 104 21.37 28.74 5.47
CA ARG A 104 22.06 30.03 5.58
C ARG A 104 21.20 31.06 4.86
N GLY A 105 20.51 31.89 5.64
CA GLY A 105 20.03 33.17 5.15
C GLY A 105 21.19 33.90 4.47
N GLY A 106 21.00 34.21 3.20
CA GLY A 106 21.98 34.87 2.34
C GLY A 106 21.32 35.19 1.01
N LEU A 107 20.80 36.41 0.91
CA LEU A 107 20.44 37.03 -0.37
C LEU A 107 21.62 36.92 -1.32
N GLY A 108 21.50 36.16 -2.41
CA GLY A 108 22.50 36.19 -3.47
C GLY A 108 22.52 34.96 -4.38
N GLY A 109 21.96 35.12 -5.58
CA GLY A 109 22.47 34.53 -6.83
C GLY A 109 22.33 33.01 -6.98
N LEU A 110 21.26 32.54 -7.62
CA LEU A 110 21.25 32.19 -9.05
C LEU A 110 22.31 31.16 -9.51
N ILE A 111 21.77 30.00 -9.92
CA ILE A 111 22.11 29.20 -11.12
C ILE A 111 23.28 28.21 -10.96
N ARG A 112 23.00 26.92 -10.79
CA ARG A 112 22.72 25.88 -11.81
C ARG A 112 23.98 25.32 -12.48
N ARG A 113 24.46 24.22 -11.90
CA ARG A 113 25.28 23.17 -12.49
C ARG A 113 24.61 22.63 -13.76
N TRP A 114 25.33 22.63 -14.88
CA TRP A 114 25.09 21.70 -16.00
C TRP A 114 26.44 21.18 -16.52
N VAL A 115 26.70 19.93 -16.21
CA VAL A 115 27.64 19.09 -16.96
C VAL A 115 26.79 18.32 -17.96
N PRO A 116 27.16 18.33 -19.25
CA PRO A 116 27.04 17.13 -20.03
C PRO A 116 28.34 16.86 -20.80
N GLY A 117 29.03 15.80 -20.41
CA GLY A 117 29.95 15.12 -21.30
C GLY A 117 29.16 14.44 -22.43
N ARG A 118 29.60 14.63 -23.67
CA ARG A 118 29.41 13.67 -24.77
C ARG A 118 30.68 13.54 -25.59
N VAL A 119 31.27 12.38 -25.43
CA VAL A 119 31.99 11.56 -26.42
C VAL A 119 31.50 11.82 -27.85
N ARG A 120 32.39 12.01 -28.84
CA ARG A 120 32.70 11.02 -29.92
C ARG A 120 33.63 11.57 -31.02
N ALA A 121 34.47 10.64 -31.48
CA ALA A 121 34.94 10.40 -32.86
C ALA A 121 36.19 11.15 -33.40
N ALA A 122 37.20 10.31 -33.64
CA ALA A 122 38.33 10.50 -34.54
C ALA A 122 37.89 10.82 -35.99
N SER A 123 38.72 11.58 -36.72
CA SER A 123 39.34 11.13 -37.98
C SER A 123 40.38 12.13 -38.51
N ARG A 124 41.48 11.56 -39.00
CA ARG A 124 42.57 12.12 -39.81
C ARG A 124 42.16 13.20 -40.82
N HIS A 125 43.02 14.21 -40.99
CA HIS A 125 43.80 14.34 -42.23
C HIS A 125 45.01 15.26 -42.01
N GLN A 126 46.18 14.67 -42.19
CA GLN A 126 47.46 15.34 -42.36
C GLN A 126 47.71 15.34 -43.87
N VAL A 127 47.93 16.51 -44.46
CA VAL A 127 48.39 16.63 -45.86
C VAL A 127 49.68 17.43 -45.80
N SER A 128 50.69 16.85 -46.45
CA SER A 128 52.05 17.33 -46.67
C SER A 128 52.13 18.63 -47.44
#